data_AF-A0A662I908-F1
#
_entry.id   AF-A0A662I908-F1
#
_cell.length_a   1.000
_cell.length_b   1.000
_cell.length_c   1.000
_cell.angle_alpha   90.00
_cell.angle_beta   90.00
_cell.angle_gamma   90.00
#
_symmetry.space_group_name_H-M   'P 1'
#
loop_
_entity.id
_entity.type
_entity.pdbx_description
1 polymer ?
#
loop_
_entity_poly.entity_id
_entity_poly.type
_entity_poly.pdbx_seq_one_letter_code
_entity_poly.pdbx_strand_id
1 'polypeptide(L)' 'MMRIKGLIVRQPYASMLARGEKRWEIRRYSTRVRGPVALVSRGLLYGFAEL' A
#
# COMPACT_ATOMS: atom_id res chain seq x y z
N MET A 1 4.46 17.38 12.12
CA MET A 1 5.00 16.46 11.08
C MET A 1 3.97 15.36 10.83
N MET A 2 3.36 15.29 9.64
CA MET A 2 2.49 14.15 9.31
C MET A 2 3.35 12.88 9.13
N ARG A 3 2.95 11.76 9.74
CA ARG A 3 3.58 10.45 9.54
C ARG A 3 2.67 9.60 8.68
N ILE A 4 3.13 9.25 7.47
CA ILE A 4 2.43 8.32 6.58
C ILE A 4 2.79 6.89 6.99
N LYS A 5 1.80 6.01 7.07
CA LYS A 5 2.04 4.58 7.34
C LYS A 5 2.43 3.87 6.05
N GLY A 6 3.37 2.93 6.16
CA GLY A 6 3.76 2.05 5.06
C GLY A 6 3.02 0.71 5.14
N LEU A 7 2.55 0.23 3.99
CA LEU A 7 2.05 -1.12 3.79
C LEU A 7 3.08 -1.90 2.96
N ILE A 8 3.66 -2.93 3.56
CA ILE A 8 4.57 -3.82 2.85
C ILE A 8 3.73 -4.79 2.01
N VAL A 9 3.93 -4.74 0.70
CA VAL A 9 3.24 -5.58 -0.29
C VAL A 9 4.28 -6.30 -1.13
N ARG A 10 4.07 -7.60 -1.39
CA ARG A 10 4.97 -8.37 -2.26
C ARG A 10 4.69 -8.05 -3.74
N GLN A 11 5.73 -8.15 -4.56
CA GLN A 11 5.55 -8.19 -6.01
C GLN A 11 4.81 -9.47 -6.44
N PRO A 12 3.97 -9.41 -7.48
CA PRO A 12 3.73 -8.26 -8.39
C PRO A 12 2.71 -7.24 -7.85
N TYR A 13 2.03 -7.52 -6.75
CA TYR A 13 0.88 -6.74 -6.27
C TYR A 13 1.21 -5.30 -5.89
N ALA A 14 2.40 -5.05 -5.34
CA ALA A 14 2.86 -3.69 -5.06
C ALA A 14 2.84 -2.82 -6.32
N SER A 15 3.34 -3.35 -7.44
CA SER A 15 3.34 -2.63 -8.72
C SER A 15 1.93 -2.50 -9.30
N MET A 16 1.09 -3.54 -9.19
CA MET A 16 -0.30 -3.49 -9.66
C MET A 16 -1.12 -2.45 -8.89
N LEU A 17 -0.92 -2.32 -7.57
CA LEU A 17 -1.56 -1.29 -6.75
C LEU A 17 -1.08 0.11 -7.14
N ALA A 18 0.25 0.28 -7.29
CA ALA A 18 0.83 1.57 -7.67
C ALA A 18 0.38 2.04 -9.07
N ARG A 19 0.14 1.12 -10.00
CA ARG A 19 -0.40 1.43 -11.35
C ARG A 19 -1.93 1.53 -11.40
N GLY A 20 -2.63 1.24 -10.31
CA GLY A 20 -4.10 1.25 -10.25
C GLY A 20 -4.79 0.06 -10.92
N GLU A 21 -4.05 -0.96 -11.34
CA GLU A 21 -4.57 -2.21 -11.92
C GLU A 21 -5.26 -3.08 -10.86
N LYS A 22 -4.71 -3.09 -9.64
CA LYS A 22 -5.29 -3.75 -8.48
C LYS A 22 -5.84 -2.68 -7.54
N ARG A 23 -7.14 -2.72 -7.24
CA ARG A 23 -7.77 -1.80 -6.28
C ARG A 23 -7.98 -2.41 -4.89
N TRP A 24 -8.18 -3.72 -4.83
CA TRP A 24 -8.49 -4.43 -3.59
C TRP A 24 -7.26 -5.19 -3.08
N GLU A 25 -6.80 -4.87 -1.88
CA GLU A 25 -5.72 -5.59 -1.18
C GLU A 25 -6.32 -6.45 -0.05
N ILE A 26 -6.20 -7.77 -0.18
CA ILE A 26 -6.79 -8.71 0.77
C ILE A 26 -5.79 -9.01 1.89
N ARG A 27 -6.23 -8.87 3.14
CA ARG A 27 -5.43 -9.14 4.34
C ARG A 27 -6.25 -9.95 5.34
N ARG A 28 -5.54 -10.70 6.20
CA ARG A 28 -6.15 -11.56 7.23
C ARG A 28 -6.93 -10.76 8.29
N TYR A 29 -6.58 -9.51 8.52
CA TYR A 29 -7.18 -8.65 9.55
C TYR A 29 -7.58 -7.31 8.95
N SER A 30 -8.64 -6.72 9.49
CA SER A 30 -9.09 -5.38 9.13
C SER A 30 -8.14 -4.31 9.69
N THR A 31 -8.20 -3.11 9.10
CA THR A 31 -7.46 -1.94 9.56
C THR A 31 -8.38 -0.73 9.72
N ARG A 32 -8.10 0.08 10.74
CA ARG A 32 -8.75 1.39 10.97
C ARG A 32 -8.00 2.56 10.33
N VAL A 33 -6.86 2.30 9.68
CA VAL A 33 -6.11 3.33 8.93
C VAL A 33 -6.95 3.79 7.76
N ARG A 34 -7.08 5.10 7.62
CA ARG A 34 -7.71 5.80 6.50
C ARG A 34 -6.78 6.92 6.04
N GLY A 35 -6.89 7.29 4.77
CA GLY A 35 -5.98 8.28 4.18
C GLY A 35 -4.84 7.64 3.37
N PRO A 36 -3.81 8.43 3.03
CA PRO A 36 -2.71 7.97 2.19
C PRO A 36 -1.86 6.95 2.94
N VAL A 37 -1.53 5.85 2.25
CA VAL A 37 -0.56 4.84 2.70
C VAL A 37 0.52 4.63 1.66
N ALA A 38 1.76 4.47 2.12
CA ALA A 38 2.90 4.18 1.27
C ALA A 38 2.93 2.69 0.89
N LEU A 39 3.01 2.39 -0.40
CA LEU A 39 3.19 1.02 -0.91
C LEU A 39 4.67 0.70 -0.96
N VAL A 40 5.11 -0.26 -0.13
CA VAL A 40 6.53 -0.60 0.02
C VAL A 40 6.78 -2.05 -0.39
N SER A 41 7.85 -2.30 -1.14
CA SER A 41 8.30 -3.66 -1.44
C SER A 41 9.82 -3.73 -1.42
N ARG A 42 10.39 -4.75 -0.76
CA ARG A 42 11.85 -4.94 -0.67
C ARG A 42 12.63 -3.69 -0.24
N GLY A 43 12.06 -2.88 0.66
CA GLY A 43 12.67 -1.63 1.15
C GLY A 43 12.54 -0.42 0.22
N LEU A 44 11.88 -0.55 -0.93
CA LEU A 44 11.65 0.54 -1.88
C LEU A 44 10.19 1.02 -1.84
N LEU A 45 10.01 2.32 -1.99
CA LEU A 45 8.70 2.97 -2.15
C LEU A 45 8.25 2.85 -3.61
N TYR A 46 7.08 2.25 -3.84
CA TYR A 46 6.51 2.08 -5.17
C TYR A 46 5.41 3.09 -5.49
N GLY A 47 4.85 3.74 -4.47
CA GLY A 47 3.80 4.74 -4.64
C GLY A 47 2.95 4.89 -3.40
N PHE A 48 1.79 5.52 -3.56
CA PHE A 48 0.81 5.71 -2.50
C PHE A 48 -0.55 5.22 -2.96
N ALA A 49 -1.38 4.81 -2.01
CA ALA A 49 -2.79 4.52 -2.23
C ALA A 49 -3.64 5.17 -1.13
N GLU A 50 -4.88 5.48 -1.44
CA GLU A 50 -5.86 5.96 -0.47
C GLU A 50 -6.66 4.77 0.10
N LEU A 51 -6.73 4.65 1.43
CA LEU A 51 -7.46 3.59 2.16
C LEU A 51 -8.77 4.10 2.78
#